data_AF-A0A954E617-F1
#
_entry.id   AF-A0A954E617-F1
#
_cell.length_a   1.000
_cell.length_b   1.000
_cell.length_c   1.000
_cell.angle_alpha   90.00
_cell.angle_beta   90.00
_cell.angle_gamma   90.00
#
_symmetry.space_group_name_H-M   'P 1'
#
loop_
_entity.id
_entity.type
_entity.pdbx_description
1 polymer ?
#
loop_
_entity_poly.entity_id
_entity_poly.type
_entity_poly.pdbx_seq_one_letter_code
_entity_poly.pdbx_strand_id
1 'polypeptide(L)'
;MPNHVHVLLQFVQAGQLSSFLQQWKQQSSCYANQAIKEFLPSLSQSIPVNDPFWQPRYDDFPIESMTKYLEKLQYIHGNPVRARLVETAVDWRWSSAHRYEWHRFVGVDITTINSLS
;
A
#
# COMPACT_ATOMS: atom_id res chain seq x y z
N MET A 1 -2.13 1.28 6.86
CA MET A 1 -2.65 0.96 8.21
C MET A 1 -1.69 -0.05 8.86
N PRO A 2 -1.68 -0.22 10.19
CA PRO A 2 -0.72 -1.11 10.85
C PRO A 2 -0.79 -2.58 10.41
N ASN A 3 -1.97 -3.05 9.96
CA ASN A 3 -2.23 -4.46 9.62
C ASN A 3 -2.70 -4.68 8.17
N HIS A 4 -2.86 -3.63 7.36
CA HIS A 4 -3.27 -3.73 5.95
C HIS A 4 -2.88 -2.48 5.15
N VAL A 5 -3.00 -2.59 3.84
CA VAL A 5 -2.70 -1.53 2.87
C VAL A 5 -3.88 -1.34 1.93
N HIS A 6 -4.11 -0.09 1.51
CA HIS A 6 -5.01 0.25 0.42
C HIS A 6 -4.22 0.95 -0.66
N VAL A 7 -4.43 0.56 -1.91
CA VAL A 7 -3.65 1.05 -3.04
C VAL A 7 -4.60 1.33 -4.20
N LEU A 8 -4.39 2.47 -4.87
CA LEU A 8 -4.99 2.76 -6.17
C LEU A 8 -3.97 2.37 -7.24
N LEU A 9 -4.41 1.55 -8.19
CA LEU A 9 -3.58 1.03 -9.27
C LEU A 9 -4.25 1.32 -10.60
N GLN A 10 -3.44 1.69 -11.59
CA GLN A 10 -3.84 1.79 -12.98
C GLN A 10 -2.88 0.93 -13.80
N PHE A 11 -3.44 0.12 -14.70
CA PHE A 11 -2.69 -0.72 -15.61
C PHE A 11 -2.88 -0.23 -17.04
N VAL A 12 -1.83 -0.37 -17.86
CA VAL A 12 -1.88 -0.01 -19.28
C VAL A 12 -2.74 -1.02 -20.05
N GLN A 13 -2.75 -2.28 -19.61
CA GLN A 13 -3.51 -3.36 -20.25
C GLN A 13 -4.39 -4.08 -19.23
N ALA A 14 -5.53 -4.58 -19.70
CA ALA A 14 -6.41 -5.43 -18.89
C ALA A 14 -5.72 -6.75 -18.50
N GLY A 15 -6.12 -7.34 -17.37
CA GLY A 15 -5.62 -8.64 -16.91
C GLY A 15 -4.28 -8.62 -16.16
N GLN A 16 -3.66 -7.44 -15.97
CA GLN A 16 -2.37 -7.31 -15.27
C GLN A 16 -2.48 -7.32 -13.73
N LEU A 17 -3.68 -7.10 -13.17
CA LEU A 17 -3.88 -6.98 -11.72
C LEU A 17 -3.43 -8.23 -10.95
N SER A 18 -3.89 -9.40 -11.37
CA SER A 18 -3.63 -10.65 -10.62
C SER A 18 -2.15 -11.03 -10.62
N SER A 19 -1.46 -10.91 -11.75
CA SER A 19 -0.03 -11.20 -11.85
C SER A 19 0.82 -10.17 -11.12
N PHE A 20 0.41 -8.89 -11.15
CA PHE A 20 1.05 -7.84 -10.35
C PHE A 20 0.92 -8.11 -8.85
N LEU A 21 -0.31 -8.36 -8.37
CA LEU A 21 -0.55 -8.60 -6.95
C LEU A 21 0.15 -9.87 -6.44
N GLN A 22 0.21 -10.92 -7.27
CA GLN A 22 0.98 -12.13 -6.92
C GLN A 22 2.45 -11.80 -6.68
N GLN A 23 3.10 -11.11 -7.61
CA GLN A 23 4.50 -10.73 -7.50
C GLN A 23 4.74 -9.76 -6.34
N TRP A 24 3.89 -8.74 -6.20
CA TRP A 24 4.01 -7.75 -5.13
C TRP A 24 3.89 -8.40 -3.75
N LYS A 25 2.90 -9.28 -3.54
CA LYS A 25 2.73 -9.99 -2.27
C LYS A 25 3.89 -10.94 -1.98
N GLN A 26 4.41 -11.64 -2.99
CA GLN A 26 5.55 -12.54 -2.84
C GLN A 26 6.82 -11.78 -2.44
N GLN A 27 7.17 -10.73 -3.18
CA GLN A 27 8.39 -9.96 -2.95
C GLN A 27 8.34 -9.24 -1.60
N SER A 28 7.24 -8.53 -1.32
CA SER A 28 7.07 -7.83 -0.04
C SER A 28 7.08 -8.78 1.16
N SER A 29 6.50 -9.98 1.04
CA SER A 29 6.56 -11.00 2.08
C SER A 29 8.00 -11.45 2.34
N CYS A 30 8.80 -11.65 1.30
CA CYS A 30 10.21 -12.01 1.45
C CYS A 30 10.98 -10.93 2.23
N TYR A 31 10.89 -9.67 1.81
CA TYR A 31 11.57 -8.56 2.47
C TYR A 31 11.08 -8.35 3.91
N ALA A 32 9.76 -8.41 4.14
CA ALA A 32 9.20 -8.24 5.48
C ALA A 32 9.64 -9.37 6.42
N ASN A 33 9.59 -10.63 5.98
CA ASN A 33 10.03 -11.77 6.79
C ASN A 33 11.53 -11.72 7.09
N GLN A 34 12.35 -11.25 6.14
CA GLN A 34 13.78 -11.02 6.38
C GLN A 34 13.99 -9.92 7.44
N ALA A 35 13.29 -8.79 7.31
CA ALA A 35 13.39 -7.69 8.27
C ALA A 35 12.89 -8.10 9.67
N ILE A 36 11.82 -8.89 9.77
CA ILE A 36 11.33 -9.41 11.06
C ILE A 36 12.39 -10.31 11.71
N LYS A 37 13.04 -11.19 10.94
CA LYS A 37 14.13 -12.05 11.45
C LYS A 37 15.32 -11.25 11.96
N GLU A 38 15.69 -10.20 11.24
CA GLU A 38 16.86 -9.36 11.54
C GLU A 38 16.61 -8.42 12.73
N PHE A 39 15.50 -7.69 12.71
CA PHE A 39 15.24 -6.60 13.67
C PHE A 39 14.33 -7.02 14.84
N LEU A 40 13.56 -8.10 14.70
CA LEU A 40 12.58 -8.56 15.70
C LEU A 40 12.69 -10.08 15.95
N PRO A 41 13.87 -10.59 16.38
CA PRO A 41 14.12 -12.03 16.48
C PRO A 41 13.14 -12.74 17.43
N SER A 42 12.74 -12.11 18.54
CA SER A 42 11.75 -12.67 19.47
C SER A 42 10.37 -12.85 18.83
N LEU A 43 9.96 -11.93 17.95
CA LEU A 43 8.72 -12.06 17.18
C LEU A 43 8.87 -13.14 16.11
N SER A 44 10.01 -13.19 15.42
CA SER A 44 10.25 -14.23 14.42
C SER A 44 10.18 -15.64 15.00
N GLN A 45 10.54 -15.83 16.27
CA GLN A 45 10.47 -17.14 16.94
C GLN A 45 9.05 -17.52 17.35
N SER A 46 8.14 -16.54 17.54
CA SER A 46 6.75 -16.81 17.92
C SER A 46 5.82 -16.98 16.72
N ILE A 47 6.22 -16.55 15.52
CA ILE A 47 5.44 -16.72 14.29
C ILE A 47 5.59 -18.18 13.79
N PRO A 48 4.47 -18.90 13.54
CA PRO A 48 4.53 -20.24 12.97
C PRO A 48 5.18 -20.25 11.57
N VAL A 49 5.95 -21.31 11.28
CA VAL A 49 6.67 -21.46 9.99
C VAL A 49 5.75 -21.39 8.76
N ASN A 50 4.48 -21.78 8.92
CA ASN A 50 3.49 -21.81 7.83
C ASN A 50 2.49 -20.63 7.90
N ASP A 51 2.77 -19.59 8.67
CA ASP A 51 1.90 -18.41 8.75
C ASP A 51 2.25 -17.40 7.64
N PRO A 52 1.39 -17.20 6.63
CA PRO A 52 1.70 -16.29 5.54
C PRO A 52 1.61 -14.83 5.98
N PHE A 53 2.61 -14.03 5.59
CA PHE A 53 2.62 -12.58 5.88
C PHE A 53 1.36 -11.86 5.37
N TRP A 54 0.87 -12.23 4.18
CA TRP A 54 -0.33 -11.66 3.61
C TRP A 54 -1.52 -12.61 3.76
N GLN A 55 -2.68 -12.06 4.11
CA GLN A 55 -3.95 -12.78 4.01
C GLN A 55 -4.19 -13.29 2.57
N PRO A 56 -4.78 -14.48 2.38
CA PRO A 56 -5.16 -14.97 1.06
C PRO A 56 -6.14 -14.03 0.35
N ARG A 57 -6.08 -14.00 -0.99
CA ARG A 57 -6.88 -13.12 -1.86
C ARG A 57 -6.61 -11.62 -1.60
N TYR A 58 -7.41 -10.78 -2.24
CA TYR A 58 -7.45 -9.33 -2.12
C TYR A 58 -8.87 -8.88 -2.43
N ASP A 59 -9.27 -7.73 -1.90
CA ASP A 59 -10.51 -7.08 -2.28
C ASP A 59 -10.22 -6.00 -3.31
N ASP A 60 -10.86 -6.07 -4.47
CA ASP A 60 -10.77 -5.06 -5.51
C ASP A 60 -12.08 -4.29 -5.67
N PHE A 61 -11.94 -3.08 -6.21
CA PHE A 61 -13.06 -2.23 -6.56
C PHE A 61 -12.73 -1.52 -7.87
N PRO A 62 -13.38 -1.86 -8.98
CA PRO A 62 -13.12 -1.19 -10.26
C PRO A 62 -13.52 0.29 -10.16
N ILE A 63 -12.67 1.15 -10.71
CA ILE A 63 -12.88 2.60 -10.73
C ILE A 63 -12.99 3.04 -12.18
N GLU A 64 -14.18 3.48 -12.56
CA GLU A 64 -14.52 3.81 -13.96
C GLU A 64 -14.72 5.31 -14.18
N SER A 65 -14.62 6.13 -13.13
CA SER A 65 -14.81 7.59 -13.22
C SER A 65 -13.83 8.36 -12.33
N MET A 66 -13.52 9.59 -12.77
CA MET A 66 -12.69 10.51 -12.00
C MET A 66 -13.31 10.84 -10.63
N THR A 67 -14.63 10.99 -10.56
CA THR A 67 -15.34 11.22 -9.28
C THR A 67 -15.10 10.07 -8.31
N LYS A 68 -15.25 8.82 -8.78
CA LYS A 68 -15.03 7.64 -7.95
C LYS A 68 -13.55 7.49 -7.55
N TYR A 69 -12.63 7.84 -8.44
CA TYR A 69 -11.19 7.91 -8.14
C TYR A 69 -10.91 8.87 -6.99
N LEU A 70 -11.41 10.11 -7.06
CA LEU A 70 -11.20 11.13 -6.02
C LEU A 70 -11.82 10.70 -4.68
N GLU A 71 -13.02 10.15 -4.70
CA GLU A 71 -13.68 9.60 -3.50
C GLU A 71 -12.81 8.54 -2.82
N LYS A 72 -12.27 7.58 -3.59
CA LYS A 72 -11.43 6.51 -3.06
C LYS A 72 -10.07 7.03 -2.59
N LEU A 73 -9.48 7.99 -3.31
CA LEU A 73 -8.23 8.63 -2.91
C LEU A 73 -8.37 9.33 -1.56
N GLN A 74 -9.41 10.16 -1.40
CA GLN A 74 -9.72 10.84 -0.13
C GLN A 74 -9.99 9.84 0.99
N TYR A 75 -10.72 8.75 0.71
CA TYR A 75 -10.94 7.69 1.68
C TYR A 75 -9.62 7.06 2.14
N ILE A 76 -8.74 6.69 1.21
CA ILE A 76 -7.44 6.04 1.52
C ILE A 76 -6.55 6.95 2.34
N HIS A 77 -6.42 8.23 1.96
CA HIS A 77 -5.64 9.21 2.71
C HIS A 77 -6.25 9.50 4.09
N GLY A 78 -7.57 9.49 4.21
CA GLY A 78 -8.29 9.72 5.47
C GLY A 78 -8.35 8.52 6.42
N ASN A 79 -8.02 7.30 5.97
CA ASN A 79 -8.14 6.10 6.79
C ASN A 79 -7.33 6.13 8.10
N PRO A 80 -6.06 6.58 8.11
CA PRO A 80 -5.30 6.74 9.36
C PRO A 80 -5.96 7.68 10.37
N VAL A 81 -6.57 8.77 9.89
CA VAL A 81 -7.30 9.74 10.72
C VAL A 81 -8.57 9.11 11.29
N ARG A 82 -9.37 8.44 10.44
CA ARG A 82 -10.58 7.71 10.86
C ARG A 82 -10.28 6.62 11.89
N ALA A 83 -9.11 5.99 11.79
CA ALA A 83 -8.62 5.01 12.74
C ALA A 83 -7.96 5.62 13.99
N ARG A 84 -7.93 6.96 14.12
CA ARG A 84 -7.35 7.71 15.25
C ARG A 84 -5.86 7.44 15.46
N LEU A 85 -5.13 7.13 14.39
CA LEU A 85 -3.68 6.91 14.44
C LEU A 85 -2.89 8.22 14.35
N VAL A 86 -3.49 9.23 13.72
CA VAL A 86 -2.93 10.57 13.50
C VAL A 86 -4.06 11.60 13.49
N GLU A 87 -3.73 12.88 13.71
CA GLU A 87 -4.69 13.98 13.68
C GLU A 87 -5.04 14.38 12.24
N THR A 88 -4.05 14.42 11.35
CA THR A 88 -4.26 14.78 9.93
C THR A 88 -3.69 13.70 8.99
N ALA A 89 -4.16 13.66 7.74
CA ALA A 89 -3.77 12.63 6.78
C ALA A 89 -2.26 12.66 6.47
N VAL A 90 -1.67 13.85 6.39
CA VAL A 90 -0.26 14.09 6.09
C VAL A 90 0.69 13.65 7.18
N ASP A 91 0.23 13.54 8.43
CA ASP A 91 1.03 13.04 9.56
C ASP A 91 1.29 11.52 9.45
N TRP A 92 0.50 10.81 8.65
CA TRP A 92 0.72 9.39 8.41
C TRP A 92 1.84 9.17 7.39
N ARG A 93 3.07 9.04 7.92
CA ARG A 93 4.31 8.85 7.14
C ARG A 93 4.31 7.67 6.17
N TRP A 94 3.44 6.68 6.37
CA TRP A 94 3.35 5.48 5.54
C TRP A 94 2.21 5.58 4.52
N SER A 95 2.02 6.76 3.92
CA SER A 95 1.08 6.99 2.82
C SER A 95 1.61 8.01 1.83
N SER A 96 0.95 8.12 0.67
CA SER A 96 1.21 9.16 -0.31
C SER A 96 0.60 10.52 0.03
N ALA A 97 -0.18 10.66 1.12
CA ALA A 97 -0.88 11.90 1.47
C ALA A 97 0.08 13.09 1.61
N HIS A 98 1.20 12.89 2.31
CA HIS A 98 2.24 13.91 2.49
C HIS A 98 2.82 14.43 1.16
N ARG A 99 3.05 13.54 0.18
CA ARG A 99 3.47 13.96 -1.18
C ARG A 99 2.33 14.63 -1.93
N TYR A 100 1.12 14.08 -1.85
CA TYR A 100 -0.04 14.58 -2.57
C TYR A 100 -0.37 16.03 -2.17
N GLU A 101 -0.34 16.33 -0.87
CA GLU A 101 -0.65 17.67 -0.37
C GLU A 101 0.54 18.62 -0.44
N TRP A 102 1.75 18.18 -0.03
CA TRP A 102 2.90 19.09 0.12
C TRP A 102 4.00 18.93 -0.92
N HIS A 103 3.84 18.02 -1.88
CA HIS A 103 4.78 17.80 -2.99
C HIS A 103 6.19 17.42 -2.50
N ARG A 104 6.28 16.85 -1.29
CA ARG A 104 7.53 16.42 -0.65
C ARG A 104 7.90 14.99 -1.01
N PHE A 105 9.20 14.70 -0.98
CA PHE A 105 9.73 13.35 -1.12
C PHE A 105 9.25 12.45 0.04
N VAL A 106 8.92 11.19 -0.29
CA VAL A 106 8.36 10.21 0.67
C VAL A 106 9.23 8.94 0.80
N GLY A 107 10.53 9.05 0.52
CA GLY A 107 11.47 7.93 0.63
C GLY A 107 11.52 7.03 -0.61
N VAL A 108 10.74 7.32 -1.64
CA VAL A 108 10.72 6.61 -2.92
C VAL A 108 10.66 7.64 -4.05
N ASP A 109 11.48 7.46 -5.08
CA ASP A 109 11.38 8.25 -6.30
C ASP A 109 10.07 7.91 -7.01
N ILE A 110 9.15 8.87 -7.00
CA ILE A 110 7.89 8.74 -7.72
C ILE A 110 8.04 9.50 -9.04
N THR A 111 8.42 8.74 -10.07
CA THR A 111 8.42 9.24 -11.44
C THR A 111 6.97 9.42 -11.88
N THR A 112 6.59 10.64 -12.22
CA THR A 112 5.37 10.85 -13.00
C THR A 112 5.63 10.25 -14.37
N ILE A 113 5.08 9.08 -14.65
CA ILE A 113 5.01 8.57 -16.01
C ILE A 113 3.99 9.48 -16.69
N ASN A 114 4.47 10.52 -17.37
CA ASN A 114 3.63 11.28 -18.28
C ASN A 114 3.13 10.27 -19.31
N SER A 115 1.86 9.88 -19.21
CA SER A 115 1.19 9.09 -20.22
C SER A 115 1.40 9.80 -21.55
N LEU A 116 1.98 9.09 -22.52
CA LEU A 116 2.23 9.55 -23.87
C LEU A 116 0.99 10.28 -24.41
N SER A 117 1.23 11.51 -24.87
CA SER A 117 0.31 12.32 -25.70
C SER A 117 -0.20 11.54 -26.90
#